data_AF-A0A954BW32-F1
#
_entry.id   AF-A0A954BW32-F1
#
_cell.length_a   1.000
_cell.length_b   1.000
_cell.length_c   1.000
_cell.angle_alpha   90.00
_cell.angle_beta   90.00
_cell.angle_gamma   90.00
#
_symmetry.space_group_name_H-M   'P 1'
#
loop_
_entity.id
_entity.type
_entity.pdbx_description
1 polymer ?
#
loop_
_entity_poly.entity_id
_entity_poly.type
_entity_poly.pdbx_seq_one_letter_code
_entity_poly.pdbx_strand_id
1 'polypeptide(L)'
;MPTLASFLNLTLGVCLLILATYGLRWLWVRAIPPRILAYMIAPGVAVHELSHAAACVVTGAKVHSMVLFRSDGSGEVKHGPPKIKYFGDVLISLAPLIGCTLCLVLLGVVLRAPVNFWSVKAEGVQPNQLVFVADLATLVWYDLVSFFKASALLDWRTWVFLYFAMCFTMGMAPSRQDLKNGSVGILVICGLVLVLHLIVDRLLKAEGDGPIFEFIGSAIIKLHYPFAICALSLLLCGLVYLVGMPFRQLKRRR
;
A
#
# COMPACT_ATOMS: atom_id res chain seq x y z
N MET A 1 7.17 14.43 -23.52
CA MET A 1 6.48 14.73 -22.24
C MET A 1 6.69 13.59 -21.23
N PRO A 2 7.94 13.25 -20.89
CA PRO A 2 8.25 12.15 -19.96
C PRO A 2 7.63 12.35 -18.56
N THR A 3 7.61 13.59 -18.10
CA THR A 3 6.96 14.09 -16.89
C THR A 3 5.47 13.77 -16.75
N LEU A 4 4.67 14.01 -17.80
CA LEU A 4 3.23 13.70 -17.80
C LEU A 4 3.01 12.19 -17.71
N ALA A 5 3.80 11.42 -18.46
CA ALA A 5 3.74 9.97 -18.41
C ALA A 5 4.11 9.43 -17.02
N SER A 6 5.15 9.97 -16.37
CA SER A 6 5.49 9.61 -14.99
C SER A 6 4.36 9.94 -14.01
N PHE A 7 3.76 11.13 -14.09
CA PHE A 7 2.64 11.48 -13.24
C PHE A 7 1.42 10.55 -13.42
N LEU A 8 1.07 10.24 -14.67
CA LEU A 8 0.01 9.28 -15.00
C LEU A 8 0.34 7.88 -14.48
N ASN A 9 1.59 7.43 -14.64
CA ASN A 9 2.07 6.13 -14.15
C ASN A 9 2.03 6.04 -12.62
N LEU A 10 2.41 7.10 -11.89
CA LEU A 10 2.29 7.14 -10.43
C LEU A 10 0.83 7.02 -10.00
N THR A 11 -0.05 7.81 -10.62
CA THR A 11 -1.48 7.80 -10.32
C THR A 11 -2.08 6.43 -10.61
N LEU A 12 -1.76 5.85 -11.77
CA LEU A 12 -2.17 4.51 -12.15
C LEU A 12 -1.67 3.46 -11.16
N GLY A 13 -0.39 3.52 -10.77
CA GLY A 13 0.21 2.59 -9.81
C GLY A 13 -0.45 2.63 -8.44
N VAL A 14 -0.75 3.81 -7.92
CA VAL A 14 -1.49 3.96 -6.64
C VAL A 14 -2.92 3.42 -6.76
N CYS A 15 -3.61 3.72 -7.86
CA CYS A 15 -4.95 3.18 -8.11
C CYS A 15 -4.95 1.64 -8.20
N LEU A 16 -3.99 1.07 -8.93
CA LEU A 16 -3.81 -0.38 -9.03
C LEU A 16 -3.51 -1.00 -7.66
N LEU A 17 -2.72 -0.33 -6.82
CA LEU A 17 -2.41 -0.81 -5.48
C LEU A 17 -3.66 -0.83 -4.60
N ILE A 18 -4.44 0.25 -4.62
CA ILE A 18 -5.72 0.32 -3.89
C ILE A 18 -6.65 -0.81 -4.37
N LEU A 19 -6.80 -0.99 -5.68
CA LEU A 19 -7.61 -2.09 -6.24
C LEU A 19 -7.10 -3.47 -5.80
N ALA A 20 -5.79 -3.69 -5.81
CA ALA A 20 -5.18 -4.95 -5.36
C ALA A 20 -5.50 -5.22 -3.87
N THR A 21 -5.38 -4.23 -3.00
CA THR A 21 -5.70 -4.39 -1.56
C THR A 21 -7.18 -4.69 -1.33
N TYR A 22 -8.10 -4.06 -2.07
CA TYR A 22 -9.53 -4.37 -2.02
C TYR A 22 -9.83 -5.79 -2.52
N GLY A 23 -9.24 -6.20 -3.64
CA GLY A 23 -9.39 -7.55 -4.20
C GLY A 23 -8.88 -8.62 -3.24
N LEU A 24 -7.72 -8.39 -2.63
CA LEU A 24 -7.12 -9.28 -1.64
C LEU A 24 -7.98 -9.39 -0.38
N ARG A 25 -8.54 -8.28 0.12
CA ARG A 25 -9.51 -8.30 1.23
C ARG A 25 -10.71 -9.16 0.93
N TRP A 26 -11.27 -9.03 -0.28
CA TRP A 26 -12.39 -9.85 -0.73
C TRP A 26 -12.05 -11.34 -0.80
N LEU A 27 -10.83 -11.71 -1.23
CA LEU A 27 -10.35 -13.10 -1.23
C LEU A 27 -10.19 -13.65 0.19
N TRP A 28 -9.58 -12.89 1.10
CA TRP A 28 -9.38 -13.33 2.49
C TRP A 28 -10.68 -13.59 3.23
N VAL A 29 -11.71 -12.76 3.04
CA VAL A 29 -13.05 -12.95 3.63
C VAL A 29 -13.70 -14.25 3.13
N ARG A 30 -13.34 -14.73 1.95
CA ARG A 30 -13.78 -16.03 1.44
C ARG A 30 -12.92 -17.18 1.93
N ALA A 31 -11.64 -16.93 2.24
CA ALA A 31 -10.71 -17.92 2.74
C ALA A 31 -10.90 -18.23 4.23
N ILE A 32 -11.29 -17.27 5.05
CA ILE A 32 -11.40 -17.42 6.51
C ILE A 32 -12.74 -16.87 6.98
N PRO A 33 -13.42 -17.52 7.96
CA PRO A 33 -14.63 -16.97 8.57
C PRO A 33 -14.40 -15.52 9.06
N PRO A 34 -15.32 -14.57 8.75
CA PRO A 34 -15.08 -13.14 8.99
C PRO A 34 -14.69 -12.78 10.44
N ARG A 35 -15.29 -13.45 11.44
CA ARG A 35 -14.95 -13.22 12.85
C ARG A 35 -13.51 -13.61 13.19
N ILE A 36 -13.04 -14.75 12.65
CA ILE A 36 -11.65 -15.20 12.87
C ILE A 36 -10.71 -14.25 12.15
N LEU A 37 -11.03 -13.90 10.90
CA LEU A 37 -10.23 -12.98 10.11
C LEU A 37 -10.09 -11.62 10.80
N ALA A 38 -11.18 -11.09 11.38
CA ALA A 38 -11.17 -9.82 12.13
C ALA A 38 -10.12 -9.82 13.25
N TYR A 39 -10.08 -10.85 14.10
CA TYR A 39 -9.05 -10.96 15.15
C TYR A 39 -7.65 -11.17 14.58
N MET A 40 -7.51 -11.96 13.51
CA MET A 40 -6.21 -12.19 12.88
C MET A 40 -5.59 -10.90 12.33
N ILE A 41 -6.39 -10.02 11.72
CA ILE A 41 -5.91 -8.77 11.10
C ILE A 41 -5.84 -7.59 12.08
N ALA A 42 -6.17 -7.79 13.36
CA ALA A 42 -6.19 -6.74 14.37
C ALA A 42 -4.90 -5.89 14.40
N PRO A 43 -3.68 -6.45 14.26
CA PRO A 43 -2.46 -5.64 14.19
C PRO A 43 -2.44 -4.68 12.99
N GLY A 44 -2.95 -5.12 11.83
CA GLY A 44 -3.05 -4.29 10.64
C GLY A 44 -4.07 -3.15 10.79
N VAL A 45 -5.21 -3.43 11.42
CA VAL A 45 -6.21 -2.41 11.75
C VAL A 45 -5.65 -1.39 12.74
N ALA A 46 -4.91 -1.84 13.76
CA ALA A 46 -4.27 -0.93 14.71
C ALA A 46 -3.28 0.00 14.00
N VAL A 47 -2.42 -0.53 13.10
CA VAL A 47 -1.49 0.30 12.32
C VAL A 47 -2.24 1.25 11.37
N HIS A 48 -3.36 0.82 10.78
CA HIS A 48 -4.21 1.68 9.95
C HIS A 48 -4.68 2.92 10.73
N GLU A 49 -5.30 2.71 11.89
CA GLU A 49 -5.83 3.82 12.70
C GLU A 49 -4.70 4.69 13.29
N LEU A 50 -3.59 4.08 13.71
CA LEU A 50 -2.42 4.83 14.17
C LEU A 50 -1.81 5.70 13.06
N SER A 51 -1.88 5.26 11.80
CA SER A 51 -1.42 6.03 10.65
C SER A 51 -2.27 7.29 10.46
N HIS A 52 -3.60 7.16 10.53
CA HIS A 52 -4.52 8.31 10.51
C HIS A 52 -4.21 9.29 11.64
N ALA A 53 -4.00 8.78 12.85
CA ALA A 53 -3.66 9.60 14.00
C ALA A 53 -2.34 10.35 13.84
N ALA A 54 -1.30 9.67 13.35
CA ALA A 54 -0.01 10.28 13.07
C ALA A 54 -0.13 11.40 12.03
N ALA A 55 -0.88 11.15 10.95
CA ALA A 55 -1.14 12.18 9.93
C ALA A 55 -1.97 13.36 10.48
N CYS A 56 -2.90 13.12 11.41
CA CYS A 56 -3.62 14.19 12.09
C CYS A 56 -2.66 15.09 12.88
N VAL A 57 -1.70 14.50 13.61
CA VAL A 57 -0.68 15.27 14.35
C VAL A 57 0.18 16.11 13.40
N VAL A 58 0.66 15.51 12.30
CA VAL A 58 1.49 16.20 11.30
C VAL A 58 0.75 17.36 10.63
N THR A 59 -0.54 17.20 10.35
CA THR A 59 -1.37 18.20 9.67
C THR A 59 -2.02 19.21 10.62
N GLY A 60 -1.83 19.03 11.93
CA GLY A 60 -2.45 19.83 12.98
C GLY A 60 -3.95 19.62 13.14
N ALA A 61 -4.51 18.53 12.62
CA ALA A 61 -5.89 18.13 12.86
C ALA A 61 -6.07 17.64 14.31
N LYS A 62 -7.15 18.08 14.96
CA LYS A 62 -7.46 17.65 16.34
C LYS A 62 -8.08 16.26 16.33
N VAL A 63 -7.45 15.29 16.99
CA VAL A 63 -8.05 13.96 17.22
C VAL A 63 -9.03 14.05 18.39
N HIS A 64 -10.28 13.64 18.17
CA HIS A 64 -11.36 13.65 19.16
C HIS A 64 -11.51 12.31 19.88
N SER A 65 -11.42 11.21 19.13
CA SER A 65 -11.49 9.86 19.68
C SER A 65 -10.80 8.87 18.76
N MET A 66 -10.26 7.81 19.33
CA MET A 66 -9.58 6.74 18.60
C MET A 66 -10.00 5.38 19.15
N VAL A 67 -10.39 4.48 18.25
CA VAL A 67 -10.68 3.08 18.53
C VAL A 67 -9.84 2.24 17.58
N LEU A 68 -8.79 1.63 18.09
CA LEU A 68 -7.83 0.88 17.26
C LEU A 68 -8.39 -0.42 16.70
N PHE A 69 -9.37 -1.02 17.38
CA PHE A 69 -9.94 -2.30 16.98
C PHE A 69 -11.32 -2.53 17.60
N ARG A 70 -12.22 -3.11 16.82
CA ARG A 70 -13.52 -3.65 17.22
C ARG A 70 -13.62 -5.11 16.78
N SER A 71 -14.48 -5.89 17.44
CA SER A 71 -14.65 -7.33 17.17
C SER A 71 -15.12 -7.68 15.76
N ASP A 72 -15.61 -6.70 14.99
CA ASP A 72 -15.98 -6.83 13.58
C ASP A 72 -14.80 -6.58 12.62
N GLY A 73 -13.61 -6.28 13.15
CA GLY A 73 -12.40 -5.99 12.37
C GLY A 73 -12.33 -4.55 11.88
N SER A 74 -13.13 -3.65 12.44
CA SER A 74 -13.08 -2.20 12.15
C SER A 74 -12.27 -1.43 13.19
N GLY A 75 -11.80 -0.25 12.81
CA GLY A 75 -11.23 0.78 13.66
C GLY A 75 -11.86 2.13 13.33
N GLU A 76 -11.59 3.15 14.13
CA GLU A 76 -12.06 4.51 13.86
C GLU A 76 -11.18 5.58 14.53
N VAL A 77 -10.71 6.55 13.74
CA VAL A 77 -10.18 7.83 14.22
C VAL A 77 -11.16 8.96 13.86
N LYS A 78 -11.76 9.60 14.87
CA LYS A 78 -12.53 10.82 14.67
C LYS A 78 -11.60 12.02 14.83
N HIS A 79 -11.52 12.85 13.80
CA HIS A 79 -10.68 14.05 13.81
C HIS A 79 -11.43 15.25 13.23
N GLY A 80 -10.98 16.45 13.61
CA GLY A 80 -11.41 17.72 13.01
C GLY A 80 -10.68 18.01 11.69
N PRO A 81 -10.96 19.15 11.06
CA PRO A 81 -10.28 19.54 9.83
C PRO A 81 -8.77 19.79 10.08
N PRO A 82 -7.89 19.44 9.13
CA PRO A 82 -6.47 19.76 9.20
C PRO A 82 -6.22 21.26 9.02
N LYS A 83 -5.09 21.76 9.55
CA LYS A 83 -4.70 23.17 9.38
C LYS A 83 -4.34 23.49 7.92
N ILE A 84 -3.72 22.52 7.24
CA ILE A 84 -3.39 22.62 5.81
C ILE A 84 -4.51 21.97 5.01
N LYS A 85 -5.50 22.78 4.60
CA LYS A 85 -6.67 22.30 3.86
C LYS A 85 -6.26 21.61 2.56
N TYR A 86 -7.02 20.59 2.13
CA TYR A 86 -6.78 19.77 0.93
C TYR A 86 -5.54 18.88 1.03
N PHE A 87 -4.35 19.43 1.25
CA PHE A 87 -3.13 18.63 1.40
C PHE A 87 -3.18 17.73 2.64
N GLY A 88 -3.64 18.29 3.77
CA GLY A 88 -3.83 17.51 5.00
C GLY A 88 -4.91 16.43 4.85
N ASP A 89 -5.96 16.70 4.08
CA ASP A 89 -7.02 15.72 3.82
C ASP A 89 -6.47 14.53 3.02
N VAL A 90 -5.62 14.78 2.01
CA VAL A 90 -4.92 13.70 1.28
C VAL A 90 -3.97 12.94 2.19
N LEU A 91 -3.17 13.65 2.98
CA LEU A 91 -2.17 13.02 3.83
C LEU A 91 -2.81 12.10 4.86
N ILE A 92 -3.90 12.54 5.51
CA ILE A 92 -4.66 11.70 6.44
C ILE A 92 -5.28 10.53 5.67
N SER A 93 -6.00 10.78 4.57
CA SER A 93 -6.72 9.74 3.84
C SER A 93 -5.82 8.62 3.28
N LEU A 94 -4.59 8.95 2.89
CA LEU A 94 -3.61 7.98 2.37
C LEU A 94 -2.59 7.54 3.43
N ALA A 95 -2.68 8.01 4.67
CA ALA A 95 -1.73 7.67 5.73
C ALA A 95 -1.60 6.16 5.95
N PRO A 96 -2.69 5.36 5.96
CA PRO A 96 -2.57 3.92 6.17
C PRO A 96 -1.73 3.18 5.12
N LEU A 97 -1.73 3.64 3.86
CA LEU A 97 -0.87 3.07 2.82
C LEU A 97 0.61 3.24 3.18
N ILE A 98 0.98 4.43 3.63
CA ILE A 98 2.37 4.75 4.00
C ILE A 98 2.74 4.03 5.30
N GLY A 99 1.90 4.12 6.34
CA GLY A 99 2.20 3.57 7.65
C GLY A 99 2.30 2.05 7.66
N CYS A 100 1.38 1.34 7.00
CA CYS A 100 1.46 -0.13 6.88
C CYS A 100 2.68 -0.57 6.07
N THR A 101 3.03 0.15 4.99
CA THR A 101 4.23 -0.14 4.19
C THR A 101 5.50 0.06 5.03
N LEU A 102 5.59 1.17 5.78
CA LEU A 102 6.71 1.47 6.65
C LEU A 102 6.87 0.43 7.77
N CYS A 103 5.79 0.07 8.45
CA CYS A 103 5.80 -0.97 9.48
C CYS A 103 6.30 -2.31 8.93
N LEU A 104 5.96 -2.66 7.69
CA LEU A 104 6.46 -3.89 7.09
C LEU A 104 7.95 -3.82 6.76
N VAL A 105 8.42 -2.70 6.21
CA VAL A 105 9.84 -2.48 5.95
C VAL A 105 10.64 -2.61 7.26
N LEU A 106 10.17 -1.95 8.32
CA LEU A 106 10.78 -2.04 9.64
C LEU A 106 10.78 -3.47 10.17
N LEU A 107 9.69 -4.21 9.97
CA LEU A 107 9.61 -5.62 10.37
C LEU A 107 10.63 -6.48 9.63
N GLY A 108 10.80 -6.27 8.32
CA GLY A 108 11.81 -6.96 7.52
C GLY A 108 13.23 -6.75 8.05
N VAL A 109 13.55 -5.50 8.42
CA VAL A 109 14.84 -5.13 9.03
C VAL A 109 15.00 -5.78 10.42
N VAL A 110 14.00 -5.66 11.29
CA VAL A 110 14.06 -6.15 12.68
C VAL A 110 14.20 -7.67 12.74
N LEU A 111 13.42 -8.40 11.94
CA LEU A 111 13.49 -9.86 11.92
C LEU A 111 14.77 -10.38 11.25
N ARG A 112 15.56 -9.48 10.62
CA ARG A 112 16.57 -9.88 9.62
C ARG A 112 15.97 -10.92 8.69
N ALA A 113 14.71 -10.69 8.32
CA ALA A 113 13.97 -11.65 7.54
C ALA A 113 14.78 -11.88 6.24
N PRO A 114 14.68 -13.05 5.62
CA PRO A 114 15.33 -13.31 4.33
C PRO A 114 14.90 -12.33 3.22
N VAL A 115 13.94 -11.46 3.51
CA VAL A 115 13.31 -10.55 2.61
C VAL A 115 14.04 -9.21 2.61
N ASN A 116 15.14 -9.15 1.83
CA ASN A 116 15.79 -7.88 1.54
C ASN A 116 15.24 -7.30 0.23
N PHE A 117 14.05 -6.68 0.30
CA PHE A 117 13.47 -6.05 -0.88
C PHE A 117 14.34 -4.91 -1.45
N TRP A 118 15.23 -4.31 -0.66
CA TRP A 118 16.19 -3.31 -1.13
C TRP A 118 17.25 -3.88 -2.08
N SER A 119 17.35 -5.21 -2.24
CA SER A 119 18.30 -5.82 -3.17
C SER A 119 17.88 -5.70 -4.63
N VAL A 120 16.58 -5.55 -4.90
CA VAL A 120 16.08 -5.41 -6.28
C VAL A 120 16.31 -3.98 -6.73
N LYS A 121 17.26 -3.82 -7.65
CA LYS A 121 17.50 -2.55 -8.33
C LYS A 121 16.61 -2.46 -9.55
N ALA A 122 15.99 -1.30 -9.76
CA ALA A 122 15.17 -1.03 -10.93
C ALA A 122 16.01 -0.63 -12.15
N GLU A 123 17.05 -1.41 -12.44
CA GLU A 123 17.91 -1.19 -13.61
C GLU A 123 17.08 -1.43 -14.88
N GLY A 124 17.04 -0.42 -15.76
CA GLY A 124 16.30 -0.48 -17.03
C GLY A 124 14.82 -0.08 -16.97
N VAL A 125 14.26 0.17 -15.79
CA VAL A 125 12.86 0.64 -15.65
C VAL A 125 12.76 2.10 -16.04
N GLN A 126 11.89 2.41 -17.01
CA GLN A 126 11.67 3.79 -17.46
C GLN A 126 10.29 4.28 -17.00
N PRO A 127 10.20 4.98 -15.86
CA PRO A 127 8.91 5.38 -15.27
C PRO A 127 8.12 6.40 -16.12
N ASN A 128 8.71 6.92 -17.20
CA ASN A 128 8.12 7.85 -18.15
C ASN A 128 7.59 7.18 -19.43
N GLN A 129 7.62 5.85 -19.53
CA GLN A 129 7.08 5.11 -20.67
C GLN A 129 5.75 4.43 -20.36
N LEU A 130 4.96 4.15 -21.41
CA LEU A 130 3.66 3.46 -21.31
C LEU A 130 3.77 1.96 -20.99
N VAL A 131 5.00 1.41 -20.91
CA VAL A 131 5.27 0.03 -20.51
C VAL A 131 5.36 -0.15 -18.99
N PHE A 132 5.14 0.92 -18.21
CA PHE A 132 5.26 0.93 -16.75
C PHE A 132 4.59 -0.25 -16.04
N VAL A 133 3.40 -0.68 -16.46
CA VAL A 133 2.70 -1.81 -15.82
C VAL A 133 3.47 -3.12 -15.98
N ALA A 134 4.08 -3.34 -17.15
CA ALA A 134 4.91 -4.51 -17.41
C ALA A 134 6.23 -4.45 -16.62
N ASP A 135 6.84 -3.27 -16.54
CA ASP A 135 8.05 -3.04 -15.72
C ASP A 135 7.77 -3.29 -14.24
N LEU A 136 6.65 -2.75 -13.73
CA LEU A 136 6.21 -2.95 -12.35
C LEU A 136 5.96 -4.44 -12.07
N ALA A 137 5.29 -5.15 -12.97
CA ALA A 137 5.07 -6.59 -12.84
C ALA A 137 6.40 -7.38 -12.82
N THR A 138 7.38 -6.93 -13.60
CA THR A 138 8.73 -7.52 -13.67
C THR A 138 9.50 -7.30 -12.37
N LEU A 139 9.45 -6.09 -11.81
CA LEU A 139 10.02 -5.79 -10.48
C LEU A 139 9.39 -6.64 -9.38
N VAL A 140 8.05 -6.73 -9.37
CA VAL A 140 7.31 -7.58 -8.42
C VAL A 140 7.72 -9.04 -8.57
N TRP A 141 7.90 -9.53 -9.80
CA TRP A 141 8.40 -10.87 -10.04
C TRP A 141 9.80 -11.09 -9.47
N TYR A 142 10.72 -10.13 -9.66
CA TYR A 142 12.07 -10.20 -9.07
C TYR A 142 12.04 -10.19 -7.55
N ASP A 143 11.17 -9.39 -6.93
CA ASP A 143 10.97 -9.40 -5.47
C ASP A 143 10.51 -10.77 -4.98
N LEU A 144 9.54 -11.38 -5.67
CA LEU A 144 9.03 -12.72 -5.33
C LEU A 144 10.12 -13.78 -5.47
N VAL A 145 10.86 -13.78 -6.58
CA VAL A 145 11.97 -14.71 -6.79
C VAL A 145 13.06 -14.51 -5.73
N SER A 146 13.39 -13.26 -5.39
CA SER A 146 14.34 -12.93 -4.33
C SER A 146 13.86 -13.47 -2.97
N PHE A 147 12.58 -13.25 -2.63
CA PHE A 147 11.94 -13.80 -1.45
C PHE A 147 12.07 -15.33 -1.40
N PHE A 148 11.69 -16.05 -2.46
CA PHE A 148 11.72 -17.51 -2.46
C PHE A 148 13.14 -18.09 -2.45
N LYS A 149 14.12 -17.41 -3.05
CA LYS A 149 15.53 -17.85 -3.00
C LYS A 149 16.16 -17.64 -1.64
N ALA A 150 15.86 -16.52 -0.99
CA ALA A 150 16.44 -16.18 0.29
C ALA A 150 15.68 -16.85 1.46
N SER A 151 14.38 -17.15 1.29
CA SER A 151 13.55 -17.61 2.39
C SER A 151 13.86 -19.03 2.85
N ALA A 152 14.22 -19.14 4.13
CA ALA A 152 14.18 -20.40 4.84
C ALA A 152 12.72 -20.63 5.30
N LEU A 153 11.97 -21.45 4.56
CA LEU A 153 10.59 -21.80 4.92
C LEU A 153 10.48 -22.59 6.24
N LEU A 154 11.60 -23.12 6.73
CA LEU A 154 11.70 -23.76 8.04
C LEU A 154 12.01 -22.77 9.17
N ASP A 155 12.37 -21.52 8.86
CA ASP A 155 12.61 -20.49 9.85
C ASP A 155 11.28 -19.83 10.28
N TRP A 156 11.04 -19.77 11.58
CA TRP A 156 9.86 -19.15 12.17
C TRP A 156 9.75 -17.65 11.82
N ARG A 157 10.89 -16.98 11.59
CA ARG A 157 10.93 -15.55 11.23
C ARG A 157 10.20 -15.28 9.91
N THR A 158 10.32 -16.19 8.94
CA THR A 158 9.62 -16.12 7.66
C THR A 158 8.11 -16.14 7.87
N TRP A 159 7.61 -17.02 8.76
CA TRP A 159 6.19 -17.13 9.05
C TRP A 159 5.64 -15.92 9.80
N VAL A 160 6.40 -15.38 10.76
CA VAL A 160 6.02 -14.14 11.44
C VAL A 160 5.98 -12.98 10.46
N PHE A 161 6.96 -12.87 9.57
CA PHE A 161 6.95 -11.88 8.49
C PHE A 161 5.71 -12.02 7.59
N LEU A 162 5.41 -13.23 7.11
CA LEU A 162 4.25 -13.49 6.25
C LEU A 162 2.91 -13.19 6.94
N TYR A 163 2.79 -13.51 8.23
CA TYR A 163 1.61 -13.17 9.02
C TYR A 163 1.38 -11.64 9.09
N PHE A 164 2.42 -10.87 9.42
CA PHE A 164 2.30 -9.41 9.47
C PHE A 164 2.18 -8.78 8.08
N ALA A 165 2.82 -9.34 7.05
CA ALA A 165 2.61 -8.93 5.65
C ALA A 165 1.13 -9.03 5.27
N MET A 166 0.49 -10.14 5.63
CA MET A 166 -0.97 -10.31 5.46
C MET A 166 -1.76 -9.27 6.27
N CYS A 167 -1.46 -9.08 7.55
CA CYS A 167 -2.14 -8.09 8.39
C CYS A 167 -2.03 -6.67 7.81
N PHE A 168 -0.83 -6.23 7.46
CA PHE A 168 -0.58 -4.89 6.97
C PHE A 168 -1.17 -4.67 5.59
N THR A 169 -1.15 -5.65 4.69
CA THR A 169 -1.81 -5.50 3.38
C THR A 169 -3.32 -5.36 3.53
N MET A 170 -3.91 -6.09 4.48
CA MET A 170 -5.34 -5.95 4.80
C MET A 170 -5.66 -4.60 5.45
N GLY A 171 -4.72 -4.04 6.22
CA GLY A 171 -4.79 -2.70 6.80
C GLY A 171 -4.45 -1.56 5.82
N MET A 172 -3.84 -1.83 4.67
CA MET A 172 -3.45 -0.78 3.72
C MET A 172 -4.62 -0.16 2.96
N ALA A 173 -5.70 -0.92 2.75
CA ALA A 173 -6.83 -0.47 1.94
C ALA A 173 -7.51 0.75 2.59
N PRO A 174 -7.48 1.94 1.97
CA PRO A 174 -8.17 3.11 2.51
C PRO A 174 -9.67 2.87 2.54
N SER A 175 -10.35 3.36 3.58
CA SER A 175 -11.80 3.21 3.71
C SER A 175 -12.53 4.02 2.63
N ARG A 176 -13.82 3.72 2.39
CA ARG A 176 -14.65 4.54 1.48
C ARG A 176 -14.77 5.99 1.97
N GLN A 177 -14.77 6.19 3.27
CA GLN A 177 -14.81 7.51 3.89
C GLN A 177 -13.48 8.24 3.68
N ASP A 178 -12.35 7.55 3.80
CA ASP A 178 -11.01 8.10 3.57
C ASP A 178 -10.89 8.58 2.11
N LEU A 179 -11.28 7.73 1.15
CA LEU A 179 -11.27 8.12 -0.26
C LEU A 179 -12.18 9.31 -0.55
N LYS A 180 -13.36 9.38 0.07
CA LYS A 180 -14.28 10.52 -0.09
C LYS A 180 -13.65 11.80 0.45
N ASN A 181 -13.08 11.76 1.65
CA ASN A 181 -12.46 12.90 2.30
C ASN A 181 -11.22 13.39 1.54
N GLY A 182 -10.38 12.47 1.05
CA GLY A 182 -9.17 12.79 0.30
C GLY A 182 -9.42 13.17 -1.17
N SER A 183 -10.54 12.77 -1.79
CA SER A 183 -10.78 12.90 -3.24
C SER A 183 -10.60 14.32 -3.78
N VAL A 184 -11.18 15.31 -3.11
CA VAL A 184 -11.06 16.73 -3.50
C VAL A 184 -9.60 17.18 -3.38
N GLY A 185 -8.94 16.82 -2.28
CA GLY A 185 -7.53 17.14 -2.08
C GLY A 185 -6.62 16.50 -3.14
N ILE A 186 -6.89 15.25 -3.51
CA ILE A 186 -6.16 14.53 -4.56
C ILE A 186 -6.32 15.29 -5.88
N LEU A 187 -7.54 15.64 -6.27
CA LEU A 187 -7.79 16.41 -7.50
C LEU A 187 -7.05 17.76 -7.50
N VAL A 188 -7.06 18.48 -6.37
CA VAL A 188 -6.36 19.77 -6.23
C VAL A 188 -4.85 19.59 -6.37
N ILE A 189 -4.26 18.61 -5.69
CA ILE A 189 -2.81 18.33 -5.78
C ILE A 189 -2.43 17.91 -7.20
N CYS A 190 -3.20 17.01 -7.82
CA CYS A 190 -2.98 16.57 -9.19
C CYS A 190 -3.00 17.75 -10.17
N GLY A 191 -3.99 18.65 -10.04
CA GLY A 191 -4.08 19.86 -10.86
C GLY A 191 -2.91 20.82 -10.64
N LEU A 192 -2.52 21.05 -9.38
CA LEU A 192 -1.37 21.90 -9.05
C LEU A 192 -0.06 21.35 -9.62
N VAL A 193 0.20 20.05 -9.49
CA VAL A 193 1.39 19.39 -10.04
C VAL A 193 1.40 19.51 -11.57
N LEU A 194 0.25 19.33 -12.23
CA LEU A 194 0.13 19.49 -13.69
C LEU A 194 0.40 20.94 -14.13
N VAL A 195 -0.15 21.92 -13.43
CA VAL A 195 0.07 23.34 -13.74
C VAL A 195 1.53 23.72 -13.53
N LEU A 196 2.14 23.31 -12.40
CA LEU A 196 3.56 23.53 -12.13
C LEU A 196 4.42 22.90 -13.23
N HIS A 197 4.06 21.72 -13.72
CA HIS A 197 4.75 21.09 -14.84
C HIS A 197 4.69 21.96 -16.11
N LEU A 198 3.49 22.40 -16.51
CA LEU A 198 3.31 23.22 -17.70
C LEU A 198 4.05 24.56 -17.62
N ILE A 199 4.09 25.16 -16.43
CA ILE A 199 4.81 26.41 -16.16
C ILE A 199 6.33 26.20 -16.27
N VAL A 200 6.88 25.19 -15.60
CA VAL A 200 8.32 24.87 -15.63
C VAL A 200 8.78 24.53 -17.05
N ASP A 201 8.03 23.69 -17.75
CA ASP A 201 8.33 23.28 -19.13
C ASP A 201 8.33 24.49 -20.10
N ARG A 202 7.36 25.40 -19.94
CA ARG A 202 7.23 26.60 -20.80
C ARG A 202 8.20 27.72 -20.48
N LEU A 203 8.48 27.99 -19.20
CA LEU A 203 9.30 29.12 -18.78
C LEU A 203 10.79 28.80 -18.76
N LEU A 204 11.17 27.60 -18.32
CA LEU A 204 12.58 27.30 -18.06
C LEU A 204 13.26 26.59 -19.22
N LYS A 205 12.52 26.15 -20.26
CA LYS A 205 13.04 25.29 -21.34
C LYS A 205 13.96 24.20 -20.79
N ALA A 206 13.62 23.68 -19.62
CA ALA A 206 14.51 22.82 -18.87
C ALA A 206 14.63 21.49 -19.64
N GLU A 207 15.81 21.25 -20.21
CA GLU A 207 16.18 19.96 -20.79
C GLU A 207 16.48 18.98 -19.64
N GLY A 208 15.43 18.55 -18.93
CA GLY A 208 15.56 17.61 -17.82
C GLY A 208 14.29 17.45 -17.00
N ASP A 209 14.09 16.25 -16.48
CA ASP A 209 13.08 15.96 -15.46
C ASP A 209 13.57 16.59 -14.15
N GLY A 210 13.23 17.87 -13.89
CA GLY A 210 13.70 18.58 -12.68
C GLY A 210 13.46 17.81 -11.36
N PRO A 211 13.98 18.28 -10.20
CA PRO A 211 14.10 17.49 -8.96
C PRO A 211 12.78 16.89 -8.44
N ILE A 212 11.64 17.56 -8.71
CA ILE A 212 10.30 17.04 -8.37
C ILE A 212 9.97 15.77 -9.16
N PHE A 213 10.38 15.70 -10.43
CA PHE A 213 10.12 14.57 -11.31
C PHE A 213 11.06 13.39 -11.04
N GLU A 214 12.32 13.65 -10.66
CA GLU A 214 13.20 12.59 -10.13
C GLU A 214 12.60 11.95 -8.87
N PHE A 215 12.05 12.77 -7.97
CA PHE A 215 11.35 12.27 -6.79
C PHE A 215 10.13 11.43 -7.17
N ILE A 216 9.29 11.90 -8.11
CA ILE A 216 8.14 11.16 -8.62
C ILE A 216 8.58 9.84 -9.28
N GLY A 217 9.61 9.86 -10.13
CA GLY A 217 10.20 8.68 -10.75
C GLY A 217 10.69 7.65 -9.73
N SER A 218 11.38 8.11 -8.68
CA SER A 218 11.81 7.26 -7.57
C SER A 218 10.63 6.67 -6.81
N ALA A 219 9.59 7.46 -6.55
CA ALA A 219 8.38 7.00 -5.88
C ALA A 219 7.62 5.94 -6.70
N ILE A 220 7.51 6.14 -8.01
CA ILE A 220 6.92 5.18 -8.96
C ILE A 220 7.65 3.85 -8.92
N ILE A 221 8.98 3.89 -9.03
CA ILE A 221 9.81 2.69 -8.97
C ILE A 221 9.55 1.95 -7.66
N LYS A 222 9.54 2.65 -6.52
CA LYS A 222 9.32 2.06 -5.19
C LYS A 222 7.92 1.45 -4.96
N LEU A 223 6.97 1.62 -5.88
CA LEU A 223 5.67 0.95 -5.78
C LEU A 223 5.77 -0.57 -5.88
N HIS A 224 6.81 -1.14 -6.48
CA HIS A 224 6.97 -2.60 -6.54
C HIS A 224 6.91 -3.26 -5.16
N TYR A 225 7.40 -2.61 -4.10
CA TYR A 225 7.38 -3.14 -2.74
C TYR A 225 5.96 -3.47 -2.22
N PRO A 226 5.03 -2.50 -2.08
CA PRO A 226 3.67 -2.81 -1.65
C PRO A 226 2.95 -3.81 -2.57
N PHE A 227 3.26 -3.84 -3.86
CA PHE A 227 2.72 -4.87 -4.77
C PHE A 227 3.29 -6.26 -4.50
N ALA A 228 4.59 -6.41 -4.26
CA ALA A 228 5.21 -7.68 -3.91
C ALA A 228 4.61 -8.26 -2.62
N ILE A 229 4.33 -7.39 -1.65
CA ILE A 229 3.67 -7.77 -0.40
C ILE A 229 2.22 -8.22 -0.67
N CYS A 230 1.48 -7.49 -1.51
CA CYS A 230 0.15 -7.93 -1.95
C CYS A 230 0.19 -9.31 -2.62
N ALA A 231 1.20 -9.55 -3.47
CA ALA A 231 1.38 -10.83 -4.14
C ALA A 231 1.72 -11.96 -3.16
N LEU A 232 2.60 -11.74 -2.18
CA LEU A 232 2.88 -12.72 -1.12
C LEU A 232 1.64 -13.04 -0.28
N SER A 233 0.86 -12.02 0.09
CA SER A 233 -0.40 -12.22 0.81
C SER A 233 -1.43 -12.98 -0.04
N LEU A 234 -1.45 -12.74 -1.35
CA LEU A 234 -2.31 -13.48 -2.28
C LEU A 234 -1.93 -14.96 -2.36
N LEU A 235 -0.63 -15.26 -2.46
CA LEU A 235 -0.12 -16.65 -2.43
C LEU A 235 -0.49 -17.35 -1.12
N LEU A 236 -0.32 -16.67 0.01
CA LEU A 236 -0.71 -17.18 1.33
C LEU A 236 -2.22 -17.41 1.41
N CYS A 237 -3.03 -16.48 0.90
CA CYS A 237 -4.48 -16.62 0.83
C CYS A 237 -4.89 -17.84 -0.01
N GLY A 238 -4.22 -18.06 -1.14
CA GLY A 238 -4.42 -19.23 -2.00
C GLY A 238 -4.12 -20.53 -1.27
N LEU A 239 -2.99 -20.60 -0.56
CA LEU A 239 -2.63 -21.76 0.25
C LEU A 239 -3.68 -22.06 1.34
N VAL A 240 -4.08 -21.05 2.11
CA VAL A 240 -5.11 -21.18 3.16
C VAL A 240 -6.44 -21.61 2.56
N TYR A 241 -6.81 -21.05 1.41
CA TYR A 241 -8.04 -21.42 0.73
C TYR A 241 -8.03 -22.90 0.31
N LEU A 242 -6.94 -23.37 -0.31
CA LEU A 242 -6.78 -24.75 -0.77
C LEU A 242 -6.84 -25.75 0.38
N VAL A 243 -6.08 -25.51 1.45
CA VAL A 243 -6.07 -26.35 2.66
C VAL A 243 -7.45 -26.38 3.33
N GLY A 244 -8.19 -25.26 3.30
CA GLY A 244 -9.52 -25.15 3.87
C GLY A 244 -10.65 -25.78 3.04
N MET A 245 -10.41 -26.14 1.76
CA MET A 245 -11.48 -26.64 0.87
C MET A 245 -12.22 -27.88 1.38
N PRO A 246 -11.55 -28.95 1.88
CA PRO A 246 -12.22 -30.17 2.31
C PRO A 246 -13.26 -29.92 3.41
N PHE A 247 -12.91 -29.05 4.37
CA PHE A 247 -13.78 -28.71 5.49
C PHE A 247 -15.01 -27.89 5.06
N ARG A 248 -14.89 -27.06 4.01
CA ARG A 248 -16.01 -26.27 3.50
C ARG A 248 -16.98 -27.08 2.65
N GLN A 249 -16.48 -28.05 1.90
CA GLN A 249 -17.34 -28.96 1.12
C GLN A 249 -18.23 -29.82 2.04
N LEU A 250 -17.72 -30.24 3.20
CA LEU A 250 -18.49 -30.96 4.21
C LEU A 250 -19.63 -30.11 4.80
N LYS A 251 -19.42 -28.81 5.00
CA LYS A 251 -20.43 -27.90 5.55
C LYS A 251 -21.54 -27.53 4.55
N ARG A 252 -21.30 -27.66 3.24
CA ARG A 252 -22.32 -27.43 2.18
C ARG A 252 -23.20 -28.65 1.89
N ARG A 253 -22.82 -29.83 2.39
CA ARG A 253 -23.57 -31.09 2.20
C ARG A 253 -24.51 -31.44 3.36
N ARG A 254 -24.55 -30.60 4.40
CA ARG A 254 -25.54 -30.64 5.48
C ARG A 254 -26.47 -29.45 5.32
#